data_AF-A0A8J8TPY4-F1
#
_entry.id   AF-A0A8J8TPY4-F1
#
_cell.length_a   1.000
_cell.length_b   1.000
_cell.length_c   1.000
_cell.angle_alpha   90.00
_cell.angle_beta   90.00
_cell.angle_gamma   90.00
#
_symmetry.space_group_name_H-M   'P 1'
#
loop_
_entity.id
_entity.type
_entity.pdbx_description
1 polymer ?
#
loop_
_entity_poly.entity_id
_entity_poly.type
_entity_poly.pdbx_seq_one_letter_code
_entity_poly.pdbx_strand_id
1 'polypeptide(L)' 'MTATATKTLEATLAPPTTSKEHRLERTVATYRRALSDAFESGADTQTAVNDVVTPYTLTSYAKDALK' A
#
# COMPACT_ATOMS: atom_id res chain seq x y z
N MET A 1 3.00 36.56 36.53
CA MET A 1 2.71 35.11 36.54
C MET A 1 1.76 34.82 35.40
N THR A 2 2.21 34.07 34.39
CA THR A 2 1.40 33.69 33.22
C THR A 2 0.60 32.42 33.54
N ALA A 3 -0.72 32.49 33.42
CA ALA A 3 -1.59 31.34 33.68
C ALA A 3 -1.54 30.36 32.49
N THR A 4 -1.20 29.10 32.75
CA THR A 4 -1.23 28.02 31.76
C THR A 4 -2.68 27.56 31.55
N ALA A 5 -3.11 27.51 30.29
CA ALA A 5 -4.45 27.06 29.91
C ALA A 5 -4.38 25.76 29.11
N THR A 6 -5.12 24.74 29.54
CA THR A 6 -5.30 23.49 28.80
C THR A 6 -6.47 23.65 27.84
N LYS A 7 -6.24 23.34 26.56
CA LYS A 7 -7.29 23.31 25.53
C LYS A 7 -7.36 21.91 24.92
N THR A 8 -8.57 21.38 24.81
CA THR A 8 -8.85 20.11 24.17
C THR A 8 -9.12 20.33 22.68
N LEU A 9 -8.44 19.56 21.82
CA LEU A 9 -8.69 19.55 20.38
C LEU A 9 -9.34 18.21 20.03
N GLU A 10 -10.49 18.24 19.38
CA GLU A 10 -11.07 17.04 18.77
C GLU A 10 -10.69 16.96 17.30
N ALA A 11 -10.32 15.77 16.86
CA ALA A 11 -10.07 15.44 15.47
C ALA A 11 -11.01 14.30 15.06
N THR A 12 -11.66 14.43 13.90
CA THR A 12 -12.52 13.40 13.33
C THR A 12 -11.93 12.93 11.99
N LEU A 13 -12.01 11.63 11.73
CA LEU A 13 -11.60 11.05 10.45
C LEU A 13 -12.61 11.43 9.36
N ALA A 14 -12.12 12.10 8.32
CA ALA A 14 -12.93 12.38 7.14
C ALA A 14 -12.94 11.15 6.21
N PRO A 15 -14.07 10.89 5.51
CA PRO A 15 -14.11 9.89 4.45
C PRO A 15 -13.01 10.14 3.41
N PRO A 16 -12.42 9.09 2.80
CA PRO A 16 -11.47 9.27 1.71
C PRO A 16 -12.13 10.07 0.59
N THR A 17 -11.43 11.07 0.08
CA THR A 17 -11.88 11.76 -1.14
C THR A 17 -11.88 10.77 -2.29
N THR A 18 -12.72 10.96 -3.30
CA THR A 18 -12.79 10.10 -4.50
C THR A 18 -11.41 9.88 -5.14
N SER A 19 -10.52 10.87 -5.10
CA SER A 19 -9.14 10.74 -5.56
C SER A 19 -8.31 9.74 -4.73
N LYS A 20 -8.50 9.70 -3.41
CA LYS A 20 -7.85 8.72 -2.52
C LYS A 20 -8.38 7.32 -2.77
N GLU A 21 -9.68 7.18 -3.02
CA GLU A 21 -10.33 5.90 -3.35
C GLU A 21 -9.83 5.34 -4.69
N HIS A 22 -9.87 6.13 -5.77
CA HIS A 22 -9.32 5.71 -7.07
C HIS A 22 -7.83 5.35 -6.99
N ARG A 23 -7.04 6.06 -6.18
CA ARG A 23 -5.63 5.71 -5.96
C ARG A 23 -5.49 4.37 -5.26
N LEU A 24 -6.32 4.10 -4.25
CA LEU A 24 -6.34 2.81 -3.55
C LEU A 24 -6.72 1.68 -4.51
N GLU A 25 -7.78 1.84 -5.29
CA GLU A 25 -8.24 0.85 -6.27
C GLU A 25 -7.15 0.51 -7.29
N ARG A 26 -6.45 1.54 -7.81
CA ARG A 26 -5.30 1.35 -8.71
C ARG A 26 -4.18 0.54 -8.07
N THR A 27 -3.86 0.84 -6.81
CA THR A 27 -2.82 0.10 -6.07
C THR A 27 -3.26 -1.36 -5.86
N VAL A 28 -4.51 -1.60 -5.47
CA VAL A 28 -5.05 -2.95 -5.27
C VAL A 28 -5.07 -3.75 -6.58
N ALA A 29 -5.49 -3.14 -7.69
CA ALA A 29 -5.47 -3.78 -9.01
C ALA A 29 -4.05 -4.18 -9.42
N THR A 30 -3.08 -3.28 -9.23
CA THR A 30 -1.66 -3.53 -9.53
C THR A 30 -1.10 -4.66 -8.65
N TYR A 31 -1.44 -4.66 -7.36
CA TYR A 31 -1.00 -5.69 -6.42
C TYR A 31 -1.53 -7.07 -6.79
N ARG A 32 -2.83 -7.18 -7.10
CA ARG A 32 -3.45 -8.45 -7.50
C ARG A 32 -2.84 -9.00 -8.78
N ARG A 33 -2.54 -8.12 -9.74
CA ARG A 33 -1.86 -8.53 -10.98
C ARG A 33 -0.45 -9.07 -10.71
N ALA A 34 0.33 -8.34 -9.91
CA ALA A 34 1.67 -8.80 -9.53
C ALA A 34 1.64 -10.15 -8.80
N LEU A 35 0.65 -10.36 -7.92
CA LEU A 35 0.43 -11.62 -7.23
C LEU A 35 0.09 -12.76 -8.19
N SER A 36 -0.85 -12.54 -9.11
CA SER A 36 -1.22 -13.53 -10.12
C SER A 36 -0.05 -13.90 -11.02
N ASP A 37 0.68 -12.91 -11.55
CA ASP A 37 1.85 -13.13 -12.40
C ASP A 37 2.95 -13.90 -11.66
N ALA A 38 3.20 -13.58 -10.38
CA ALA A 38 4.17 -14.31 -9.56
C ALA A 38 3.77 -15.77 -9.37
N PHE A 39 2.48 -16.04 -9.09
CA PHE A 39 1.97 -17.41 -8.99
C PHE A 39 2.04 -18.18 -10.31
N GLU A 40 1.67 -17.55 -11.43
CA GLU A 40 1.68 -18.17 -12.76
C GLU A 40 3.09 -18.35 -13.33
N SER A 41 4.08 -17.60 -12.84
CA SER A 41 5.46 -17.66 -13.32
C SER A 41 6.17 -19.01 -13.09
N GLY A 42 5.64 -19.85 -12.20
CA GLY A 42 6.31 -21.10 -11.80
C GLY A 42 7.63 -20.84 -11.07
N ALA A 43 7.78 -19.67 -10.43
CA ALA A 43 8.98 -19.32 -9.68
C ALA A 43 9.16 -20.24 -8.46
N ASP A 44 10.16 -21.13 -8.52
CA ASP A 44 10.51 -22.03 -7.41
C ASP A 44 11.37 -21.38 -6.32
N THR A 45 11.77 -20.11 -6.52
CA THR A 45 12.63 -19.38 -5.58
C THR A 45 12.11 -17.99 -5.31
N GLN A 46 12.36 -17.50 -4.09
CA GLN A 46 12.00 -16.15 -3.68
C GLN A 46 12.66 -15.08 -4.56
N THR A 47 13.86 -15.34 -5.09
CA THR A 47 14.53 -14.43 -6.04
C THR A 47 13.73 -14.33 -7.35
N ALA A 48 13.28 -15.45 -7.89
CA ALA A 48 12.47 -15.45 -9.12
C ALA A 48 11.12 -14.73 -8.92
N VAL A 49 10.48 -14.87 -7.75
CA VAL A 49 9.29 -14.07 -7.40
C VAL A 49 9.62 -12.58 -7.32
N ASN A 50 10.77 -12.22 -6.74
CA ASN A 50 11.22 -10.82 -6.68
C ASN A 50 11.45 -10.23 -8.08
N ASP A 51 11.98 -11.00 -9.03
CA ASP A 51 12.18 -10.52 -10.41
C ASP A 51 10.85 -10.19 -11.10
N VAL A 52 9.79 -10.95 -10.81
CA VAL A 52 8.43 -10.70 -11.34
C VAL A 52 7.77 -9.49 -10.67
N VAL A 53 7.92 -9.33 -9.35
CA VAL A 53 7.24 -8.29 -8.56
C VAL A 53 7.96 -6.94 -8.59
N THR A 54 9.28 -6.92 -8.71
CA THR A 54 10.11 -5.70 -8.69
C THR A 54 9.68 -4.62 -9.70
N PRO A 55 9.38 -4.92 -10.97
CA PRO A 55 8.99 -3.91 -11.96
C PRO A 55 7.62 -3.26 -11.68
N TYR A 56 6.79 -3.84 -10.82
CA TYR A 56 5.50 -3.25 -10.47
C TYR A 56 5.65 -1.97 -9.65
N THR A 57 4.85 -0.95 -9.99
CA THR A 57 4.77 0.31 -9.22
C THR A 57 3.89 0.11 -8.00
N LEU A 58 4.45 -0.55 -6.98
CA LEU A 58 3.84 -0.79 -5.68
C LEU A 58 4.67 -0.14 -4.56
N THR A 59 4.04 0.15 -3.43
CA THR A 59 4.75 0.64 -2.24
C THR A 59 5.67 -0.46 -1.69
N SER A 60 6.72 -0.09 -0.97
CA SER A 60 7.66 -1.05 -0.37
C SER A 60 6.93 -2.10 0.48
N TYR A 61 5.98 -1.66 1.31
CA TYR A 61 5.15 -2.56 2.12
C TYR A 61 4.33 -3.56 1.29
N ALA A 62 3.73 -3.11 0.18
CA ALA A 62 2.97 -3.98 -0.71
C ALA A 62 3.87 -4.97 -1.45
N LYS A 63 5.11 -4.59 -1.80
CA LYS A 63 6.09 -5.52 -2.37
C LYS A 63 6.57 -6.55 -1.35
N ASP A 64 6.81 -6.14 -0.12
CA ASP A 64 7.26 -7.04 0.94
C ASP A 64 6.20 -8.09 1.28
N ALA A 65 4.91 -7.76 1.15
CA ALA A 65 3.82 -8.72 1.31
C ALA A 65 3.69 -9.76 0.17
N LEU A 66 4.45 -9.60 -0.93
CA LEU A 66 4.51 -10.54 -2.05
C LEU A 66 5.77 -11.43 -2.01
N LYS A 67 6.69 -11.18 -1.07
CA LYS A 67 7.95 -11.92 -0.89
C LYS A 67 7.81 -13.03 0.14
#